data_AF-A0A954V1K0-F1
#
_entry.id   AF-A0A954V1K0-F1
#
_cell.length_a   1.000
_cell.length_b   1.000
_cell.length_c   1.000
_cell.angle_alpha   90.00
_cell.angle_beta   90.00
_cell.angle_gamma   90.00
#
_symmetry.space_group_name_H-M   'P 1'
#
loop_
_entity.id
_entity.type
_entity.pdbx_description
1 polymer ?
#
loop_
_entity_poly.entity_id
_entity_poly.type
_entity_poly.pdbx_seq_one_letter_code
_entity_poly.pdbx_strand_id
1 'polypeptide(L)'
;MQPMKIAVLEWICGGGLLDIPPEQVDGSLRAEGLAMLRALVDGLVDEVEVVVPLDLRLVSAADLNRRAEVIDVSSANFAAHPRTQNDLPHWAVIAEQCDAAWVIAPE
;
A
#
# COMPACT_ATOMS: atom_id res chain seq x y z
N MET A 1 22.19 13.07 -7.37
CA MET A 1 21.40 11.85 -7.62
C MET A 1 20.01 12.13 -7.06
N GLN A 2 18.95 11.76 -7.76
CA GLN A 2 17.63 11.75 -7.14
C GLN A 2 17.65 10.69 -6.02
N PRO A 3 17.02 10.94 -4.86
CA PRO A 3 16.86 9.92 -3.83
C PRO A 3 16.10 8.73 -4.42
N MET A 4 16.49 7.52 -4.02
CA MET A 4 15.81 6.31 -4.46
C MET A 4 14.37 6.31 -3.95
N LYS A 5 13.42 5.93 -4.81
CA LYS A 5 12.00 5.84 -4.50
C LYS A 5 11.56 4.37 -4.49
N ILE A 6 11.02 3.91 -3.37
CA ILE A 6 10.57 2.52 -3.18
C ILE A 6 9.07 2.48 -2.91
N ALA A 7 8.37 1.60 -3.63
CA ALA A 7 7.00 1.23 -3.32
C ALA A 7 6.99 0.09 -2.28
N VAL A 8 6.28 0.25 -1.18
CA VAL A 8 6.03 -0.83 -0.20
C VAL A 8 4.59 -1.31 -0.36
N LEU A 9 4.43 -2.51 -0.88
CA LEU A 9 3.16 -3.06 -1.37
C LEU A 9 2.70 -4.19 -0.45
N GLU A 10 1.84 -3.88 0.52
CA GLU A 10 1.32 -4.90 1.47
C GLU A 10 -0.10 -5.32 1.10
N TRP A 11 -0.35 -6.63 1.02
CA TRP A 11 -1.57 -7.21 0.43
C TRP A 11 -2.86 -6.81 1.15
N ILE A 12 -2.93 -6.93 2.48
CA ILE A 12 -4.17 -6.77 3.23
C ILE A 12 -4.58 -5.29 3.31
N CYS A 13 -3.71 -4.46 3.85
CA CYS A 13 -3.91 -3.03 4.05
C CYS A 13 -3.62 -2.21 2.81
N GLY A 14 -2.89 -2.72 1.82
CA GLY A 14 -2.54 -2.02 0.58
C GLY A 14 -3.42 -2.35 -0.61
N GLY A 15 -4.60 -2.97 -0.40
CA GLY A 15 -5.68 -3.06 -1.39
C GLY A 15 -5.79 -4.37 -2.18
N GLY A 16 -5.12 -5.44 -1.76
CA GLY A 16 -5.35 -6.79 -2.31
C GLY A 16 -6.75 -7.36 -2.03
N LEU A 17 -7.50 -6.74 -1.12
CA LEU A 17 -8.86 -7.15 -0.72
C LEU A 17 -9.94 -6.11 -1.08
N LEU A 18 -9.74 -5.32 -2.14
CA LEU A 18 -10.68 -4.26 -2.52
C LEU A 18 -12.10 -4.77 -2.79
N ASP A 19 -12.23 -5.98 -3.34
CA ASP A 19 -13.51 -6.63 -3.64
C ASP A 19 -14.20 -7.22 -2.40
N ILE A 20 -13.51 -7.28 -1.26
CA ILE A 20 -14.06 -7.78 0.00
C ILE A 20 -14.60 -6.58 0.81
N PRO A 21 -15.86 -6.63 1.27
CA PRO A 21 -16.38 -5.61 2.16
C PRO A 21 -15.54 -5.47 3.44
N PRO A 22 -15.24 -4.26 3.94
CA PRO A 22 -14.36 -4.04 5.08
C PRO A 22 -14.74 -4.79 6.36
N GLU A 23 -16.04 -5.03 6.56
CA GLU A 23 -16.58 -5.79 7.70
C GLU A 23 -16.32 -7.30 7.61
N GLN A 24 -15.96 -7.82 6.44
CA GLN A 24 -15.64 -9.24 6.21
C GLN A 24 -14.15 -9.55 6.27
N VAL A 25 -13.28 -8.53 6.25
CA VAL A 25 -11.83 -8.70 6.43
C VAL A 25 -11.54 -8.92 7.92
N ASP A 26 -10.85 -9.99 8.31
CA ASP A 26 -10.56 -10.23 9.74
C ASP A 26 -9.73 -9.08 10.35
N GLY A 27 -10.05 -8.71 11.59
CA GLY A 27 -9.28 -7.71 12.34
C GLY A 27 -7.84 -8.16 12.64
N SER A 28 -7.60 -9.47 12.85
CA SER A 28 -6.24 -10.00 13.05
C SER A 28 -5.39 -9.85 11.80
N LEU A 29 -5.96 -10.17 10.62
CA LEU A 29 -5.28 -10.00 9.33
C LEU A 29 -4.90 -8.55 9.08
N ARG A 30 -5.82 -7.61 9.36
CA ARG A 30 -5.54 -6.16 9.28
C ARG A 30 -4.40 -5.76 10.20
N ALA A 31 -4.40 -6.27 11.44
CA ALA A 31 -3.38 -5.94 12.43
C ALA A 31 -1.99 -6.48 12.02
N GLU A 32 -1.93 -7.71 11.51
CA GLU A 32 -0.70 -8.34 11.04
C GLU A 32 -0.13 -7.62 9.81
N GLY A 33 -0.95 -7.36 8.79
CA GLY A 33 -0.56 -6.61 7.60
C GLY A 33 -0.04 -5.22 7.95
N LEU A 34 -0.78 -4.49 8.78
CA LEU A 34 -0.37 -3.15 9.24
C LEU A 34 0.93 -3.19 10.05
N ALA A 35 1.14 -4.20 10.90
CA ALA A 35 2.36 -4.32 11.68
C ALA A 35 3.60 -4.53 10.79
N MET A 36 3.50 -5.39 9.77
CA MET A 36 4.58 -5.60 8.80
C MET A 36 4.83 -4.33 7.99
N LEU A 37 3.77 -3.69 7.51
CA LEU A 37 3.85 -2.46 6.73
C LEU A 37 4.54 -1.34 7.53
N ARG A 38 4.10 -1.11 8.77
CA ARG A 38 4.71 -0.11 9.68
C ARG A 38 6.18 -0.38 9.93
N ALA A 39 6.53 -1.62 10.28
CA ALA A 39 7.90 -2.00 10.58
C ALA A 39 8.84 -1.72 9.40
N LEU A 40 8.41 -2.04 8.18
CA LEU A 40 9.21 -1.80 6.98
C LEU A 40 9.28 -0.30 6.62
N VAL A 41 8.15 0.41 6.66
CA VAL A 41 8.12 1.85 6.39
C VAL A 41 9.02 2.61 7.35
N ASP A 42 8.89 2.37 8.67
CA ASP A 42 9.71 3.02 9.69
C ASP A 42 11.20 2.74 9.52
N GLY A 43 11.57 1.56 9.00
CA GLY A 43 12.96 1.21 8.70
C GLY A 43 13.55 1.85 7.44
N LEU A 44 12.71 2.38 6.53
CA LEU A 44 13.13 2.89 5.22
C LEU A 44 13.04 4.41 5.07
N VAL A 45 12.07 5.06 5.71
CA VAL A 45 11.74 6.49 5.48
C VAL A 45 12.84 7.50 5.83
N ASP A 46 13.90 7.08 6.53
CA ASP A 46 15.07 7.93 6.80
C ASP A 46 16.08 7.95 5.64
N GLU A 47 16.09 6.91 4.81
CA GLU A 47 17.13 6.68 3.80
C GLU A 47 16.61 6.83 2.37
N VAL A 48 15.32 6.57 2.15
CA VAL A 48 14.68 6.56 0.81
C VAL A 48 13.31 7.22 0.83
N GLU A 49 12.83 7.63 -0.34
CA GLU A 49 11.44 8.03 -0.52
C GLU A 49 10.57 6.75 -0.52
N VAL A 50 9.56 6.71 0.35
CA VAL A 50 8.69 5.53 0.51
C VAL A 50 7.28 5.87 0.05
N VAL A 51 6.76 5.10 -0.91
CA VAL A 51 5.37 5.18 -1.37
C VAL A 51 4.61 3.95 -0.88
N VAL A 52 3.43 4.19 -0.32
CA VAL A 52 2.60 3.14 0.27
C VAL A 52 1.17 3.25 -0.28
N PRO A 53 0.69 2.31 -1.11
CA PRO A 53 -0.73 2.10 -1.29
C PRO A 53 -1.39 1.73 0.04
N LEU A 54 -2.53 2.35 0.34
CA LEU A 54 -3.29 2.10 1.55
C LEU A 54 -4.79 2.09 1.27
N ASP A 55 -5.47 1.03 1.72
CA ASP A 55 -6.91 0.91 1.73
C ASP A 55 -7.45 1.60 2.98
N LEU A 56 -7.89 2.85 2.80
CA LEU A 56 -8.40 3.67 3.91
C LEU A 56 -9.74 3.18 4.48
N ARG A 57 -10.36 2.15 3.88
CA ARG A 57 -11.51 1.47 4.48
C ARG A 57 -11.10 0.57 5.64
N LEU A 58 -9.84 0.11 5.67
CA LEU A 58 -9.32 -0.86 6.63
C LEU A 58 -8.43 -0.23 7.71
N VAL A 59 -7.64 0.78 7.34
CA VAL A 59 -6.63 1.42 8.21
C VAL A 59 -6.52 2.93 7.93
N SER A 60 -5.80 3.67 8.76
CA SER A 60 -5.61 5.12 8.60
C SER A 60 -4.22 5.44 8.06
N ALA A 61 -4.11 6.51 7.25
CA ALA A 61 -2.80 7.08 6.91
C ALA A 61 -2.01 7.53 8.15
N ALA A 62 -2.69 7.84 9.26
CA ALA A 62 -2.06 8.18 10.52
C ALA A 62 -1.39 6.98 11.22
N ASP A 63 -1.66 5.75 10.78
CA ASP A 63 -1.02 4.54 11.32
C ASP A 63 0.42 4.36 10.79
N LEU A 64 0.80 5.11 9.75
CA LEU A 64 2.12 5.06 9.14
C LEU A 64 2.96 6.29 9.47
N ASN A 65 4.27 6.19 9.22
CA ASN A 65 5.18 7.31 9.36
C ASN A 65 4.76 8.46 8.43
N ARG A 66 4.63 9.68 8.97
CA ARG A 66 4.20 10.88 8.21
C ARG A 66 5.09 11.26 7.02
N ARG A 67 6.29 10.68 6.91
CA ARG A 67 7.22 10.89 5.79
C ARG A 67 6.95 9.98 4.60
N ALA A 68 6.19 8.90 4.78
CA ALA A 68 5.76 8.07 3.68
C ALA A 68 4.68 8.79 2.85
N GLU A 69 4.77 8.68 1.53
CA GLU A 69 3.73 9.09 0.61
C GLU A 69 2.63 8.03 0.60
N VAL A 70 1.46 8.34 1.17
CA VAL A 70 0.32 7.43 1.22
C VAL A 70 -0.60 7.68 0.02
N ILE A 71 -0.87 6.62 -0.73
CA ILE A 71 -1.81 6.62 -1.85
C ILE A 71 -3.07 5.87 -1.43
N ASP A 72 -4.22 6.56 -1.39
CA ASP A 72 -5.51 5.91 -1.09
C ASP A 72 -6.02 5.12 -2.30
N VAL A 73 -5.91 3.80 -2.21
CA VAL A 73 -6.28 2.85 -3.26
C VAL A 73 -7.75 2.44 -3.18
N SER A 74 -8.44 2.80 -2.10
CA SER A 74 -9.88 2.59 -1.96
C SER A 74 -10.71 3.71 -2.61
N SER A 75 -10.07 4.81 -2.98
CA SER A 75 -10.75 5.95 -3.59
C SER A 75 -11.28 5.62 -4.99
N ALA A 76 -12.47 6.13 -5.32
CA ALA A 76 -13.12 5.93 -6.63
C ALA A 76 -12.25 6.42 -7.80
N ASN A 77 -11.41 7.43 -7.57
CA ASN A 77 -10.49 7.96 -8.57
C ASN A 77 -9.38 6.97 -8.92
N PHE A 78 -8.94 6.16 -7.95
CA PHE A 78 -7.94 5.12 -8.18
C PHE A 78 -8.58 3.88 -8.81
N ALA A 79 -9.79 3.51 -8.36
CA ALA A 79 -10.56 2.40 -8.94
C ALA A 79 -10.95 2.63 -10.41
N ALA A 80 -11.18 3.88 -10.83
CA ALA A 80 -11.55 4.23 -12.21
C ALA A 80 -10.36 4.30 -13.19
N HIS A 81 -9.13 4.09 -12.72
CA HIS A 81 -7.94 4.23 -13.57
C HIS A 81 -7.94 3.15 -14.68
N PRO A 82 -7.74 3.49 -15.97
CA PRO A 82 -7.85 2.51 -17.06
C PRO A 82 -6.91 1.30 -16.93
N ARG A 83 -5.79 1.48 -16.20
CA ARG A 83 -4.80 0.43 -15.92
C ARG A 83 -5.12 -0.44 -14.69
N THR A 84 -6.12 -0.09 -13.88
CA THR A 84 -6.63 -0.91 -12.76
C THR A 84 -7.85 -1.75 -13.16
N GLN A 85 -8.35 -1.61 -14.39
CA GLN A 85 -9.51 -2.37 -14.90
C GLN A 85 -9.17 -3.80 -15.34
N ASN A 86 -7.89 -4.10 -15.57
CA ASN A 86 -7.41 -5.47 -15.70
C ASN A 86 -6.94 -5.90 -14.31
N ASP A 87 -7.25 -7.11 -13.88
CA ASP A 87 -7.10 -7.78 -12.57
C ASP A 87 -5.76 -7.64 -11.80
N LEU A 88 -4.85 -6.78 -12.26
CA LEU A 88 -3.66 -6.35 -11.54
C LEU A 88 -4.06 -5.35 -10.45
N PRO A 89 -3.67 -5.59 -9.18
CA PRO A 89 -3.76 -4.58 -8.15
C PRO A 89 -3.09 -3.30 -8.66
N HIS A 90 -3.68 -2.15 -8.34
CA HIS A 90 -3.15 -0.78 -8.49
C HIS A 90 -1.66 -0.60 -8.22
N TRP A 91 -1.05 -1.54 -7.52
CA TRP A 91 0.37 -1.73 -7.33
C TRP A 91 1.21 -1.59 -8.59
N ALA A 92 0.77 -2.08 -9.76
CA ALA A 92 1.56 -1.94 -10.98
C ALA A 92 1.76 -0.46 -11.36
N VAL A 93 0.71 0.35 -11.26
CA VAL A 93 0.76 1.79 -11.56
C VAL A 93 1.65 2.54 -10.57
N ILE A 94 1.69 2.09 -9.31
CA ILE A 94 2.53 2.68 -8.26
C ILE A 94 3.99 2.26 -8.44
N ALA A 95 4.24 0.97 -8.69
CA ALA A 95 5.58 0.43 -8.88
C ALA A 95 6.28 1.02 -10.11
N GLU A 96 5.55 1.28 -11.21
CA GLU A 96 6.09 1.95 -12.40
C GLU A 96 6.62 3.37 -12.13
N GLN A 97 6.22 4.01 -11.03
CA GLN A 97 6.65 5.35 -10.62
C GLN A 97 7.80 5.32 -9.60
N CYS A 98 8.30 4.12 -9.26
CA CYS A 98 9.33 3.89 -8.26
C CYS A 98 10.54 3.18 -8.88
N ASP A 99 11.70 3.30 -8.25
CA ASP A 99 12.93 2.62 -8.66
C ASP A 99 12.93 1.14 -8.25
N ALA A 100 12.21 0.80 -7.19
CA ALA A 100 12.04 -0.56 -6.70
C ALA A 100 10.67 -0.75 -6.04
N ALA A 101 10.29 -2.01 -5.84
CA ALA A 101 9.11 -2.40 -5.08
C ALA A 101 9.46 -3.50 -4.07
N TRP A 102 8.94 -3.37 -2.86
CA TRP A 102 8.99 -4.39 -1.82
C TRP A 102 7.58 -4.90 -1.56
N VAL A 103 7.32 -6.15 -1.93
CA VAL A 103 6.00 -6.78 -1.78
C VAL A 103 5.95 -7.56 -0.46
N ILE A 104 4.85 -7.38 0.27
CA ILE A 104 4.48 -8.16 1.46
C ILE A 104 3.12 -8.78 1.14
N ALA A 105 3.10 -10.09 0.88
CA ALA A 105 1.88 -10.82 0.54
C ALA A 105 1.94 -12.25 1.11
N PRO A 106 0.78 -12.88 1.36
CA PRO A 106 0.73 -14.32 1.59
C PRO A 106 1.30 -15.11 0.40
N GLU A 107 1.89 -16.27 0.66
CA GLU A 107 2.43 -17.19 -0.36
C GLU A 107 1.35 -17.84 -1.24
#